data_AF-A0A514CLI1-F1
#
_entry.id   AF-A0A514CLI1-F1
#
_cell.length_a   1.000
_cell.length_b   1.000
_cell.length_c   1.000
_cell.angle_alpha   90.00
_cell.angle_beta   90.00
_cell.angle_gamma   90.00
#
_symmetry.space_group_name_H-M   'P 1'
#
loop_
_entity.id
_entity.type
_entity.pdbx_description
1 polymer ?
#
loop_
_entity_poly.entity_id
_entity_poly.type
_entity_poly.pdbx_seq_one_letter_code
_entity_poly.pdbx_strand_id
1 'polypeptide(L)'
;MYELINKDVIFQFLGDDPELIRPMLEMVLNNNLTELEELDSLYQKGNYDEVRIKVHKAKSAMGYVGASSTKNLLQEIEKDVANTYPKNISALKAEIEIIKKEISDFLKSM
;
A
#
# COMPACT_ATOMS: atom_id res chain seq x y z
N MET A 1 -6.80 -17.75 -4.19
CA MET A 1 -7.39 -16.46 -4.61
C MET A 1 -6.96 -15.45 -3.57
N TYR A 2 -6.48 -14.29 -3.98
CA TYR A 2 -6.12 -13.22 -3.06
C TYR A 2 -7.37 -12.38 -2.75
N GLU A 3 -7.41 -11.83 -1.55
CA GLU A 3 -8.43 -10.97 -0.99
C GLU A 3 -8.28 -9.53 -1.47
N LEU A 4 -7.06 -8.98 -1.46
CA LEU A 4 -6.83 -7.57 -1.76
C LEU A 4 -6.03 -7.35 -3.04
N ILE A 5 -4.96 -8.11 -3.27
CA ILE A 5 -4.16 -7.94 -4.50
C ILE A 5 -4.81 -8.63 -5.70
N ASN A 6 -4.51 -8.14 -6.91
CA ASN A 6 -4.98 -8.74 -8.15
C ASN A 6 -3.79 -9.06 -9.08
N LYS A 7 -3.56 -10.35 -9.33
CA LYS A 7 -2.48 -10.85 -10.21
C LYS A 7 -2.60 -10.31 -11.63
N ASP A 8 -3.81 -10.24 -12.18
CA ASP A 8 -4.03 -9.77 -13.55
C ASP A 8 -3.66 -8.29 -13.67
N VAL A 9 -3.95 -7.50 -12.64
CA VAL A 9 -3.54 -6.08 -12.58
C VAL A 9 -2.02 -5.96 -12.47
N ILE A 10 -1.37 -6.78 -11.65
CA ILE A 10 0.10 -6.83 -11.54
C ILE A 10 0.71 -7.08 -12.93
N PHE A 11 0.26 -8.13 -13.63
CA PHE A 11 0.76 -8.45 -14.96
C PHE A 11 0.42 -7.38 -16.01
N GLN A 12 -0.76 -6.75 -15.91
CA GLN A 12 -1.13 -5.66 -16.81
C GLN A 12 -0.22 -4.42 -16.66
N PHE A 13 0.19 -4.09 -15.42
CA PHE A 13 1.03 -2.92 -15.15
C PHE A 13 2.52 -3.18 -15.32
N LEU A 14 3.00 -4.35 -14.90
CA LEU A 14 4.42 -4.68 -14.84
C LEU A 14 4.88 -5.60 -15.98
N GLY A 15 3.95 -6.11 -16.80
CA GLY A 15 4.21 -7.17 -17.77
C GLY A 15 4.25 -8.54 -17.12
N ASP A 16 4.65 -9.56 -17.88
CA ASP A 16 4.81 -10.95 -17.46
C ASP A 16 6.25 -11.33 -17.11
N ASP A 17 7.16 -10.34 -17.05
CA ASP A 17 8.58 -10.53 -16.78
C ASP A 17 8.88 -10.61 -15.26
N PRO A 18 9.29 -11.79 -14.73
CA PRO A 18 9.64 -11.95 -13.33
C PRO A 18 10.79 -11.03 -12.86
N GLU A 19 11.72 -10.68 -13.76
CA GLU A 19 12.85 -9.81 -13.44
C GLU A 19 12.41 -8.35 -13.18
N LEU A 20 11.23 -7.96 -13.67
CA LEU A 20 10.61 -6.66 -13.37
C LEU A 20 9.64 -6.74 -12.20
N ILE A 21 8.80 -7.78 -12.16
CA ILE A 21 7.74 -7.91 -11.15
C ILE A 21 8.34 -8.06 -9.74
N ARG A 22 9.35 -8.92 -9.58
CA ARG A 22 9.96 -9.20 -8.27
C ARG A 22 10.52 -7.95 -7.58
N PRO A 23 11.42 -7.16 -8.19
CA PRO A 23 11.97 -5.98 -7.53
C PRO A 23 10.90 -4.91 -7.25
N MET A 24 9.88 -4.79 -8.11
CA MET A 24 8.78 -3.85 -7.89
C MET A 24 7.94 -4.25 -6.67
N LEU A 25 7.57 -5.54 -6.55
CA LEU A 25 6.82 -6.04 -5.40
C LEU A 25 7.64 -6.02 -4.11
N GLU A 26 8.95 -6.31 -4.19
CA GLU A 26 9.87 -6.15 -3.07
C GLU A 26 9.99 -4.67 -2.63
N MET A 27 9.97 -3.72 -3.57
CA MET A 27 9.92 -2.28 -3.25
C MET A 27 8.62 -1.93 -2.53
N VAL A 28 7.48 -2.46 -2.97
CA VAL A 28 6.19 -2.23 -2.29
C VAL A 28 6.24 -2.76 -0.86
N LEU A 29 6.73 -3.98 -0.66
CA LEU A 29 6.85 -4.60 0.67
C LEU A 29 7.80 -3.85 1.59
N ASN A 30 9.03 -3.63 1.15
CA ASN A 30 10.12 -3.20 2.01
C ASN A 30 10.18 -1.68 2.19
N ASN A 31 9.58 -0.93 1.27
CA ASN A 31 9.58 0.53 1.30
C ASN A 31 8.16 1.06 1.53
N ASN A 32 7.28 0.95 0.53
CA ASN A 32 5.99 1.66 0.58
C ASN A 32 5.10 1.24 1.75
N LEU A 33 5.02 -0.06 2.05
CA LEU A 33 4.21 -0.55 3.18
C LEU A 33 4.88 -0.29 4.53
N THR A 34 6.21 -0.41 4.61
CA THR A 34 6.97 -0.09 5.84
C THR A 34 6.87 1.39 6.20
N GLU A 35 6.92 2.29 5.20
CA GLU A 35 6.75 3.73 5.43
C GLU A 35 5.40 4.08 6.05
N LEU A 36 4.36 3.26 5.83
CA LEU A 36 3.04 3.47 6.41
C LEU A 36 2.98 3.16 7.92
N GLU A 37 3.95 2.41 8.45
CA GLU A 37 4.04 2.13 9.90
C GLU A 37 4.42 3.39 10.69
N GLU A 38 5.09 4.35 10.05
CA GLU A 38 5.51 5.61 10.67
C GLU A 38 4.37 6.65 10.78
N LEU A 39 3.22 6.40 10.14
CA LEU A 39 2.14 7.38 10.04
C LEU A 39 1.59 7.79 11.41
N ASP A 40 1.52 6.87 12.37
CA ASP A 40 1.02 7.19 13.72
C ASP A 40 1.91 8.22 14.42
N SER A 41 3.22 8.04 14.31
CA SER A 41 4.21 8.95 14.91
C SER A 41 4.14 10.33 14.26
N LEU A 42 4.02 10.38 12.93
CA LEU A 42 3.91 11.63 12.18
C LEU A 42 2.59 12.36 12.49
N TYR A 43 1.48 11.62 12.52
CA TYR A 43 0.17 12.16 12.84
C TYR A 43 0.13 12.74 14.26
N GLN A 44 0.63 12.02 15.26
CA GLN A 44 0.67 12.49 16.65
C GLN A 44 1.54 13.74 16.84
N LYS A 45 2.57 13.92 16.01
CA LYS A 45 3.41 15.13 15.99
C LYS A 45 2.77 16.29 15.23
N GLY A 46 1.61 16.10 14.60
CA GLY A 46 0.95 17.10 13.77
C GLY A 46 1.56 17.27 12.38
N ASN A 47 2.43 16.34 11.94
CA ASN A 47 3.13 16.41 10.66
C ASN A 47 2.24 15.88 9.52
N TYR A 48 1.10 16.54 9.28
CA TYR A 48 0.10 16.06 8.33
C TYR A 48 0.57 16.07 6.86
N ASP A 49 1.45 16.99 6.48
CA ASP A 49 2.00 17.02 5.13
C ASP A 49 2.90 15.81 4.85
N GLU A 50 3.71 15.38 5.82
CA GLU A 50 4.52 14.16 5.72
C GLU A 50 3.64 12.90 5.62
N VAL A 51 2.56 12.84 6.42
CA VAL A 51 1.56 11.77 6.31
C VAL A 51 0.98 11.75 4.90
N ARG A 52 0.57 12.91 4.36
CA ARG A 52 0.01 13.02 3.00
C ARG A 52 1.01 12.52 1.95
N ILE A 53 2.28 12.87 2.05
CA ILE A 53 3.33 12.44 1.10
C ILE A 53 3.50 10.91 1.13
N LYS A 54 3.61 10.31 2.33
CA LYS A 54 3.75 8.85 2.47
C LYS A 54 2.52 8.10 1.95
N VAL A 55 1.33 8.58 2.30
CA VAL A 55 0.07 8.05 1.81
C VAL A 55 -0.03 8.14 0.28
N HIS A 56 0.37 9.26 -0.32
CA HIS A 56 0.38 9.44 -1.77
C HIS A 56 1.29 8.43 -2.49
N LYS A 57 2.51 8.23 -1.98
CA LYS A 57 3.45 7.24 -2.53
C LYS A 57 2.88 5.83 -2.46
N ALA A 58 2.38 5.43 -1.30
CA ALA A 58 1.79 4.11 -1.12
C ALA A 58 0.54 3.91 -1.97
N LYS A 59 -0.30 4.93 -2.15
CA LYS A 59 -1.49 4.88 -3.02
C LYS A 59 -1.13 4.50 -4.46
N SER A 60 -0.06 5.07 -5.00
CA SER A 60 0.45 4.72 -6.33
C SER A 60 0.92 3.25 -6.37
N ALA A 61 1.64 2.81 -5.34
CA ALA A 61 2.06 1.41 -5.21
C ALA A 61 0.88 0.43 -5.15
N MET A 62 -0.18 0.76 -4.40
CA MET A 62 -1.39 -0.07 -4.30
C MET A 62 -2.09 -0.22 -5.66
N GLY A 63 -1.99 0.79 -6.52
CA GLY A 63 -2.48 0.73 -7.90
C GLY A 63 -1.81 -0.37 -8.73
N TYR A 64 -0.48 -0.53 -8.61
CA TYR A 64 0.26 -1.55 -9.36
C TYR A 64 -0.07 -2.97 -8.93
N VAL A 65 -0.43 -3.16 -7.66
CA VAL A 65 -0.77 -4.49 -7.11
C VAL A 65 -2.26 -4.82 -7.15
N GLY A 66 -3.08 -3.91 -7.70
CA GLY A 66 -4.53 -4.09 -7.79
C GLY A 66 -5.29 -3.97 -6.47
N ALA A 67 -4.64 -3.52 -5.39
CA ALA A 67 -5.23 -3.31 -4.06
C ALA A 67 -6.15 -2.08 -4.03
N SER A 68 -7.30 -2.21 -4.71
CA SER A 68 -8.20 -1.10 -5.00
C SER A 68 -8.88 -0.55 -3.75
N SER A 69 -9.22 -1.40 -2.77
CA SER A 69 -9.80 -0.92 -1.49
C SER A 69 -8.79 -0.03 -0.75
N THR A 70 -7.56 -0.51 -0.59
CA THR A 70 -6.48 0.21 0.10
C THR A 70 -6.09 1.48 -0.64
N LYS A 71 -6.05 1.44 -1.97
CA LYS A 71 -5.85 2.65 -2.78
C LYS A 71 -6.92 3.72 -2.49
N ASN A 72 -8.20 3.33 -2.41
CA ASN A 72 -9.29 4.25 -2.11
C ASN A 72 -9.21 4.79 -0.68
N LEU A 73 -8.88 3.92 0.28
CA LEU A 73 -8.69 4.30 1.68
C LEU A 73 -7.53 5.30 1.83
N LEU A 74 -6.40 5.05 1.18
CA LEU A 74 -5.27 5.99 1.14
C LEU A 74 -5.66 7.31 0.46
N GLN A 75 -6.45 7.27 -0.62
CA GLN A 75 -6.95 8.48 -1.27
C GLN A 75 -7.87 9.31 -0.35
N GLU A 76 -8.68 8.66 0.49
CA GLU A 76 -9.49 9.35 1.51
C GLU A 76 -8.61 10.00 2.58
N ILE A 77 -7.58 9.28 3.05
CA ILE A 77 -6.60 9.80 4.01
C ILE A 77 -5.87 11.03 3.43
N GLU A 78 -5.41 10.95 2.20
CA GLU A 78 -4.64 12.02 1.53
C GLU A 78 -5.42 13.35 1.44
N LYS A 79 -6.74 13.28 1.20
CA LYS A 79 -7.61 14.45 1.04
C LYS A 79 -7.72 15.27 2.33
N ASP A 80 -7.85 14.60 3.47
CA ASP A 80 -8.07 15.25 4.76
C ASP A 80 -7.49 14.45 5.94
N VAL A 81 -6.15 14.38 5.97
CA VAL A 81 -5.38 13.60 6.96
C VAL A 81 -5.89 13.79 8.38
N ALA A 82 -6.14 15.04 8.81
CA ALA A 82 -6.53 15.36 10.19
C ALA A 82 -7.85 14.69 10.61
N ASN A 83 -8.79 14.51 9.68
CA ASN A 83 -10.12 13.99 10.01
C ASN A 83 -10.31 12.52 9.60
N THR A 84 -9.61 12.05 8.57
CA THR A 84 -9.83 10.71 7.98
C THR A 84 -8.81 9.70 8.45
N TYR A 85 -7.56 10.09 8.75
CA TYR A 85 -6.55 9.17 9.29
C TYR A 85 -7.01 8.46 10.58
N PRO A 86 -7.47 9.15 11.65
CA PRO A 86 -7.86 8.48 12.89
C PRO A 86 -9.07 7.55 12.74
N LYS A 87 -9.91 7.76 11.71
CA LYS A 87 -11.06 6.91 11.41
C LYS A 87 -10.67 5.65 10.65
N ASN A 88 -9.64 5.75 9.81
CA ASN A 88 -9.28 4.71 8.85
C ASN A 88 -8.01 3.93 9.25
N ILE A 89 -7.23 4.38 10.24
CA ILE A 89 -5.94 3.75 10.59
C ILE A 89 -6.05 2.27 10.98
N SER A 90 -7.10 1.88 11.71
CA SER A 90 -7.30 0.47 12.08
C SER A 90 -7.53 -0.41 10.85
N ALA A 91 -8.35 0.07 9.90
CA ALA A 91 -8.62 -0.63 8.65
C ALA A 91 -7.37 -0.65 7.76
N LEU A 92 -6.66 0.47 7.64
CA LEU A 92 -5.41 0.57 6.90
C LEU A 92 -4.38 -0.45 7.37
N LYS A 93 -4.16 -0.56 8.69
CA LYS A 93 -3.21 -1.53 9.25
C LYS A 93 -3.60 -2.98 8.94
N ALA A 94 -4.88 -3.30 9.04
CA ALA A 94 -5.37 -4.64 8.69
C ALA A 94 -5.13 -4.96 7.21
N GLU A 95 -5.46 -4.03 6.32
CA GLU A 95 -5.23 -4.20 4.87
C GLU A 95 -3.74 -4.30 4.53
N ILE A 96 -2.86 -3.51 5.16
CA ILE A 96 -1.41 -3.59 4.99
C ILE A 96 -0.90 -5.00 5.29
N GLU A 97 -1.32 -5.59 6.41
CA GLU A 97 -0.87 -6.94 6.80
C GLU A 97 -1.35 -8.01 5.83
N ILE A 98 -2.59 -7.90 5.33
CA ILE A 98 -3.11 -8.79 4.29
C ILE A 98 -2.28 -8.64 3.01
N ILE A 99 -2.05 -7.42 2.53
CA ILE A 99 -1.27 -7.17 1.31
C ILE A 99 0.16 -7.67 1.45
N LYS A 100 0.83 -7.43 2.59
CA LYS A 100 2.19 -7.94 2.84
C LYS A 100 2.24 -9.45 2.69
N LYS A 101 1.28 -10.16 3.28
CA LYS A 101 1.18 -11.61 3.20
C LYS A 101 0.94 -12.06 1.76
N GLU A 102 -0.02 -11.45 1.06
CA GLU A 102 -0.38 -11.85 -0.30
C GLU A 102 0.72 -11.61 -1.31
N ILE A 103 1.42 -10.46 -1.24
CA ILE A 103 2.58 -10.18 -2.09
C ILE A 103 3.70 -11.17 -1.79
N SER A 104 3.95 -11.49 -0.51
CA SER A 104 4.96 -12.47 -0.11
C SER A 104 4.63 -13.87 -0.64
N ASP A 105 3.37 -14.28 -0.58
CA ASP A 105 2.91 -15.57 -1.09
C ASP A 105 2.94 -15.61 -2.61
N PHE A 106 2.64 -14.49 -3.29
CA PHE A 106 2.81 -14.35 -4.72
C PHE A 106 4.27 -14.54 -5.15
N LEU A 107 5.20 -13.84 -4.51
CA LEU A 107 6.63 -13.93 -4.80
C LEU A 107 7.23 -15.32 -4.55
N LYS A 108 6.68 -16.10 -3.62
CA LYS A 108 7.07 -17.50 -3.38
C LYS A 108 6.51 -18.47 -4.41
N SER A 109 5.43 -18.09 -5.09
CA SER A 109 4.78 -18.91 -6.12
C SER A 109 5.29 -18.66 -7.53
N MET A 110 6.16 -17.66 -7.70
CA MET A 110 6.85 -17.32 -8.94
C MET A 110 8.11 -18.16 -9.14
#